data_AF-A0A928Y0J2-F1
#
_entry.id   AF-A0A928Y0J2-F1
#
_cell.length_a   1.000
_cell.length_b   1.000
_cell.length_c   1.000
_cell.angle_alpha   90.00
_cell.angle_beta   90.00
_cell.angle_gamma   90.00
#
_symmetry.space_group_name_H-M   'P 1'
#
loop_
_entity.id
_entity.type
_entity.pdbx_description
1 polymer ?
#
loop_
_entity_poly.entity_id
_entity_poly.type
_entity_poly.pdbx_seq_one_letter_code
_entity_poly.pdbx_strand_id
1 'polypeptide(L)'
;MQLDWDKAINEILSGTMSCQACGALGDEMVVGYTRSTDAAQFAQRCRDCVDKSDCDARKLVVVCEPCARIYRVNGQRMGEAGMMAVMLDECRRNLEESLDYLSTYWKEDNEVDFDEMQQRLDEVDPEIFKEEDSWRMRLEEEYLQLHRWFREHGVPVPDPGWRSQYVEDVVALGYTTLLGD
;
A
#
# COMPACT_ATOMS: atom_id res chain seq x y z
N MET A 1 -15.02 -4.08 39.85
CA MET A 1 -14.67 -3.25 38.69
C MET A 1 -13.28 -3.68 38.27
N GLN A 2 -13.19 -4.57 37.29
CA GLN A 2 -11.93 -5.10 36.79
C GLN A 2 -11.43 -4.11 35.75
N LEU A 3 -10.28 -3.47 36.01
CA LEU A 3 -9.65 -2.59 35.02
C LEU A 3 -9.30 -3.47 33.81
N ASP A 4 -9.87 -3.12 32.66
CA ASP A 4 -9.52 -3.73 31.39
C ASP A 4 -8.15 -3.18 30.98
N TRP A 5 -7.11 -3.93 31.33
CA TRP A 5 -5.73 -3.55 31.09
C TRP A 5 -5.42 -3.45 29.59
N ASP A 6 -6.11 -4.21 28.73
CA ASP A 6 -5.93 -4.13 27.29
C ASP A 6 -6.52 -2.84 26.73
N LYS A 7 -7.68 -2.42 27.24
CA LYS A 7 -8.26 -1.11 26.93
C LYS A 7 -7.40 0.03 27.45
N ALA A 8 -6.88 -0.06 28.68
CA ALA A 8 -6.01 0.97 29.25
C ALA A 8 -4.65 1.05 28.51
N ILE A 9 -4.08 -0.07 28.09
CA ILE A 9 -2.84 -0.11 27.30
C ILE A 9 -3.08 0.46 25.90
N ASN A 10 -4.19 0.10 25.23
CA ASN A 10 -4.55 0.70 23.94
C ASN A 10 -4.86 2.19 24.04
N GLU A 11 -5.45 2.66 25.14
CA GLU A 11 -5.65 4.09 25.42
C GLU A 11 -4.31 4.80 25.72
N ILE A 12 -3.39 4.17 26.45
CA ILE A 12 -2.04 4.69 26.75
C ILE A 12 -1.16 4.75 25.49
N LEU A 13 -1.32 3.78 24.59
CA LEU A 13 -0.58 3.70 23.32
C LEU A 13 -1.32 4.36 22.15
N SER A 14 -2.56 4.83 22.35
CA SER A 14 -3.32 5.53 21.31
C SER A 14 -2.57 6.78 20.88
N GLY A 15 -2.33 6.93 19.58
CA GLY A 15 -1.54 8.04 19.02
C GLY A 15 -0.02 7.86 19.11
N THR A 16 0.48 6.78 19.71
CA THR A 16 1.92 6.50 19.74
C THR A 16 2.29 5.55 18.60
N MET A 17 3.10 6.02 17.65
CA MET A 17 3.59 5.19 16.56
C MET A 17 4.80 4.36 16.98
N SER A 18 5.06 3.28 16.25
CA SER A 18 6.22 2.39 16.44
C SER A 18 7.14 2.39 15.22
N CYS A 19 8.44 2.51 15.46
CA CYS A 19 9.47 2.37 14.44
C CYS A 19 9.51 0.93 13.95
N GLN A 20 9.29 0.71 12.66
CA GLN A 20 9.28 -0.63 12.06
C GLN A 20 10.64 -1.35 12.16
N ALA A 21 11.74 -0.60 12.23
CA ALA A 21 13.09 -1.18 12.28
C ALA A 21 13.54 -1.59 13.69
N CYS A 22 13.22 -0.80 14.72
CA CYS A 22 13.75 -1.01 16.08
C CYS A 22 12.69 -1.06 17.19
N GLY A 23 11.42 -0.85 16.87
CA GLY A 23 10.31 -0.87 17.82
C GLY A 23 10.22 0.34 18.76
N ALA A 24 11.06 1.37 18.56
CA ALA A 24 10.98 2.60 19.34
C ALA A 24 9.62 3.28 19.16
N LEU A 25 9.04 3.74 20.27
CA LEU A 25 7.75 4.42 20.30
C LEU A 25 7.92 5.95 20.23
N GLY A 26 6.97 6.64 19.59
CA GLY A 26 6.93 8.10 19.57
C GLY A 26 5.71 8.68 18.86
N ASP A 27 5.37 9.93 19.20
CA ASP A 27 4.23 10.66 18.62
C ASP A 27 4.46 11.07 17.16
N GLU A 28 5.72 11.10 16.73
CA GLU A 28 6.12 11.39 15.35
C GLU A 28 7.18 10.39 14.87
N MET A 29 7.06 9.99 13.62
CA MET A 29 8.01 9.13 12.91
C MET A 29 8.41 9.76 11.59
N VAL A 30 9.58 9.37 11.07
CA VAL A 30 9.96 9.66 9.69
C VAL A 30 9.26 8.64 8.80
N VAL A 31 8.39 9.14 7.94
CA VAL A 31 7.68 8.35 6.93
C VAL A 31 8.21 8.75 5.57
N GLY A 32 8.66 7.77 4.78
CA GLY A 32 9.17 8.02 3.45
C GLY A 32 9.85 6.81 2.83
N TYR A 33 10.62 7.06 1.78
CA TYR A 33 11.12 6.01 0.91
C TYR A 33 12.61 5.76 1.08
N THR A 34 13.01 4.50 0.97
CA THR A 34 14.42 4.09 0.85
C THR A 34 14.61 3.01 -0.20
N ARG A 35 15.82 2.95 -0.78
CA ARG A 35 16.27 1.83 -1.62
C ARG A 35 17.25 0.90 -0.89
N SER A 36 17.45 1.09 0.42
CA SER A 36 18.24 0.18 1.24
C SER A 36 17.65 -1.23 1.14
N THR A 37 18.46 -2.21 0.77
CA THR A 37 18.03 -3.63 0.69
C THR A 37 17.64 -4.13 2.08
N ASP A 38 18.39 -3.76 3.12
CA ASP A 38 18.12 -4.09 4.52
C ASP A 38 16.71 -3.68 4.99
N ALA A 39 16.13 -2.65 4.37
CA ALA A 39 14.78 -2.21 4.72
C ALA A 39 13.69 -3.19 4.30
N ALA A 40 13.98 -4.15 3.41
CA ALA A 40 13.03 -5.22 3.02
C ALA A 40 12.55 -6.05 4.23
N GLN A 41 13.34 -6.11 5.30
CA GLN A 41 13.00 -6.90 6.49
C GLN A 41 11.82 -6.32 7.27
N PHE A 42 11.61 -5.00 7.18
CA PHE A 42 10.61 -4.29 7.98
C PHE A 42 9.66 -3.40 7.16
N ALA A 43 9.94 -3.18 5.87
CA ALA A 43 9.02 -2.49 4.98
C ALA A 43 7.73 -3.31 4.81
N GLN A 44 6.58 -2.68 5.00
CA GLN A 44 5.28 -3.36 5.04
C GLN A 44 4.99 -4.20 3.78
N ARG A 45 5.30 -3.67 2.60
CA ARG A 45 5.07 -4.36 1.31
C ARG A 45 6.10 -5.43 0.98
N CYS A 46 7.28 -5.39 1.60
CA CYS A 46 8.34 -6.39 1.35
C CYS A 46 8.44 -7.44 2.46
N ARG A 47 7.65 -7.31 3.53
CA ARG A 47 7.76 -8.15 4.72
C ARG A 47 7.49 -9.63 4.41
N ASP A 48 6.62 -9.92 3.46
CA ASP A 48 6.21 -11.29 3.13
C ASP A 48 6.80 -11.79 1.79
N CYS A 49 7.70 -11.02 1.17
CA CYS A 49 8.41 -11.46 -0.03
C CYS A 49 9.28 -12.69 0.27
N VAL A 50 9.24 -13.68 -0.63
CA VAL A 50 10.00 -14.93 -0.54
C VAL A 50 11.49 -14.69 -0.73
N ASP A 51 11.86 -13.82 -1.68
CA ASP A 51 13.22 -13.37 -1.89
C ASP A 51 13.35 -11.87 -1.58
N LYS A 52 14.20 -11.56 -0.62
CA LYS A 52 14.53 -10.19 -0.22
C LYS A 52 15.98 -9.85 -0.52
N SER A 53 16.77 -10.84 -0.95
CA SER A 53 18.14 -10.61 -1.35
C SER A 53 18.13 -9.69 -2.56
N ASP A 54 18.94 -8.63 -2.51
CA ASP A 54 19.09 -7.65 -3.59
C ASP A 54 17.81 -6.95 -4.07
N CYS A 55 16.74 -6.92 -3.25
CA CYS A 55 15.54 -6.14 -3.54
C CYS A 55 15.88 -4.63 -3.53
N ASP A 56 16.09 -4.03 -4.71
CA ASP A 56 16.44 -2.62 -4.90
C ASP A 56 15.21 -1.71 -5.06
N ALA A 57 14.02 -2.31 -5.05
CA ALA A 57 12.74 -1.63 -5.11
C ALA A 57 12.65 -0.53 -4.04
N ARG A 58 11.97 0.56 -4.39
CA ARG A 58 11.69 1.65 -3.46
C ARG A 58 10.71 1.16 -2.40
N LYS A 59 11.06 1.34 -1.13
CA LYS A 59 10.27 0.85 0.01
C LYS A 59 9.76 2.02 0.83
N LEU A 60 8.45 2.11 1.01
CA LEU A 60 7.84 2.98 2.00
C LEU A 60 8.07 2.39 3.40
N VAL A 61 8.62 3.19 4.31
CA VAL A 61 8.94 2.78 5.69
C VAL A 61 8.51 3.85 6.70
N VAL A 62 8.20 3.39 7.90
CA VAL A 62 7.88 4.21 9.08
C VAL A 62 8.93 3.94 10.15
N VAL A 63 9.83 4.90 10.37
CA VAL A 63 10.98 4.69 11.27
C VAL A 63 11.26 5.92 12.13
N CYS A 64 11.91 5.71 13.28
CA CYS A 64 12.42 6.81 14.10
C CYS A 64 13.58 7.54 13.39
N GLU A 65 13.87 8.77 13.79
CA GLU A 65 14.91 9.60 13.17
C GLU A 65 16.31 8.94 13.13
N PRO A 66 16.80 8.22 14.17
CA PRO A 66 18.05 7.47 14.09
C PRO A 66 18.05 6.41 12.98
N CYS A 67 16.97 5.61 12.89
CA CYS A 67 16.83 4.59 11.85
C CYS A 67 16.70 5.21 10.46
N ALA A 68 16.02 6.36 10.32
CA ALA A 68 15.93 7.09 9.07
C ALA A 68 17.31 7.45 8.50
N ARG A 69 18.25 7.86 9.37
CA ARG A 69 19.63 8.18 8.97
C ARG A 69 20.41 6.94 8.56
N ILE A 70 20.27 5.83 9.31
CA ILE A 70 20.94 4.55 9.02
C ILE A 70 20.50 4.03 7.65
N TYR A 71 19.19 3.95 7.42
CA TYR A 71 18.61 3.39 6.20
C TYR A 71 18.43 4.42 5.08
N ARG A 72 18.97 5.64 5.25
CA ARG A 72 18.90 6.74 4.25
C ARG A 72 17.49 6.99 3.73
N VAL A 73 16.53 7.08 4.64
CA VAL A 73 15.12 7.31 4.31
C VAL A 73 14.94 8.75 3.84
N ASN A 74 14.44 8.91 2.62
CA ASN A 74 13.97 10.18 2.09
C ASN A 74 12.49 10.35 2.48
N GLY A 75 12.25 11.05 3.59
CA GLY A 75 10.93 11.18 4.19
C GLY A 75 10.76 12.43 5.03
N GLN A 76 9.58 12.57 5.62
CA GLN A 76 9.23 13.70 6.49
C GLN A 76 8.80 13.18 7.86
N ARG A 77 9.08 13.98 8.91
CA ARG A 77 8.52 13.73 10.24
C ARG A 77 7.04 14.09 10.22
N MET A 78 6.20 13.17 10.69
CA MET A 78 4.76 13.37 10.77
C MET A 78 4.19 12.50 11.89
N GLY A 79 2.99 12.85 12.35
CA GLY A 79 2.19 12.03 13.27
C GLY A 79 1.38 10.94 12.56
N GLU A 80 0.57 10.20 13.32
CA GLU A 80 -0.21 9.05 12.83
C GLU A 80 -1.13 9.41 11.66
N ALA A 81 -1.87 10.53 11.73
CA ALA A 81 -2.75 10.95 10.64
C ALA A 81 -1.99 11.24 9.33
N GLY A 82 -0.78 11.81 9.42
CA GLY A 82 0.09 12.02 8.27
C GLY A 82 0.60 10.70 7.69
N MET A 83 1.04 9.79 8.56
CA MET A 83 1.46 8.45 8.16
C MET A 83 0.34 7.72 7.40
N MET A 84 -0.88 7.73 7.95
CA MET A 84 -2.03 7.08 7.33
C MET A 84 -2.40 7.70 5.97
N ALA A 85 -2.19 9.01 5.79
CA ALA A 85 -2.38 9.67 4.49
C ALA A 85 -1.34 9.20 3.46
N VAL A 86 -0.08 9.03 3.86
CA VAL A 86 0.97 8.49 2.97
C VAL A 86 0.72 7.02 2.64
N MET A 87 0.26 6.22 3.61
CA MET A 87 -0.10 4.81 3.38
C MET A 87 -1.27 4.69 2.39
N LEU A 88 -2.28 5.56 2.52
CA LEU A 88 -3.40 5.63 1.58
C LEU A 88 -2.93 6.01 0.17
N ASP A 89 -2.08 7.02 0.04
CA ASP A 89 -1.53 7.44 -1.24
C ASP A 89 -0.71 6.32 -1.90
N GLU A 90 0.12 5.62 -1.13
CA GLU A 90 0.88 4.48 -1.64
C GLU A 90 -0.05 3.35 -2.11
N CYS A 91 -1.09 3.01 -1.33
CA CYS A 91 -2.08 2.00 -1.72
C CYS A 91 -2.79 2.37 -3.03
N ARG A 92 -3.17 3.64 -3.20
CA ARG A 92 -3.78 4.17 -4.43
C ARG A 92 -2.86 4.03 -5.64
N ARG A 93 -1.60 4.43 -5.51
CA ARG A 93 -0.62 4.28 -6.60
C ARG A 93 -0.43 2.83 -7.01
N ASN A 94 -0.38 1.90 -6.04
CA ASN A 94 -0.27 0.47 -6.35
C ASN A 94 -1.51 -0.06 -7.07
N LEU A 95 -2.71 0.44 -6.72
CA LEU A 95 -3.95 0.10 -7.42
C LEU A 95 -3.96 0.66 -8.85
N GLU A 96 -3.49 1.89 -9.05
CA GLU A 96 -3.32 2.51 -10.37
C GLU A 96 -2.32 1.74 -11.23
N GLU A 97 -1.16 1.37 -10.67
CA GLU A 97 -0.14 0.56 -11.35
C GLU A 97 -0.69 -0.83 -11.74
N SER A 98 -1.44 -1.49 -10.86
CA SER A 98 -2.09 -2.77 -11.18
C SER A 98 -3.11 -2.62 -12.30
N LEU A 99 -3.88 -1.52 -12.32
CA LEU A 99 -4.87 -1.26 -13.37
C LEU A 99 -4.21 -0.92 -14.72
N ASP A 100 -3.14 -0.12 -14.70
CA ASP A 100 -2.31 0.16 -15.86
C ASP A 100 -1.73 -1.14 -16.44
N TYR A 101 -1.28 -2.05 -15.55
CA TYR A 101 -0.83 -3.37 -15.97
C TYR A 101 -1.93 -4.12 -16.71
N LEU A 102 -3.10 -4.33 -16.09
CA LEU A 102 -4.22 -5.05 -16.68
C LEU A 102 -4.72 -4.46 -18.01
N SER A 103 -4.64 -3.14 -18.17
CA SER A 103 -5.18 -2.43 -19.33
C SER A 103 -4.24 -2.37 -20.54
N THR A 104 -2.96 -2.03 -20.29
CA THR A 104 -2.02 -1.64 -21.34
C THR A 104 -0.62 -2.23 -21.21
N TYR A 105 -0.04 -2.30 -20.02
CA TYR A 105 1.40 -2.58 -19.90
C TYR A 105 1.80 -3.96 -20.46
N TRP A 106 1.03 -5.02 -20.16
CA TRP A 106 1.36 -6.37 -20.65
C TRP A 106 1.37 -6.47 -22.18
N LYS A 107 0.62 -5.61 -22.88
CA LYS A 107 0.57 -5.57 -24.34
C LYS A 107 1.86 -5.04 -24.96
N GLU A 108 2.67 -4.33 -24.18
CA GLU A 108 3.96 -3.81 -24.63
C GLU A 108 5.09 -4.85 -24.52
N ASP A 109 4.81 -6.04 -23.99
CA ASP A 109 5.78 -7.13 -23.96
C ASP A 109 6.11 -7.60 -25.39
N ASN A 110 7.40 -7.82 -25.65
CA ASN A 110 7.88 -8.24 -26.97
C ASN A 110 7.46 -9.68 -27.33
N GLU A 111 6.99 -10.44 -26.34
CA GLU A 111 6.54 -11.82 -26.52
C GLU A 111 5.04 -11.92 -26.87
N VAL A 112 4.29 -10.81 -26.82
CA VAL A 112 2.85 -10.79 -27.15
C VAL A 112 2.63 -10.63 -28.64
N ASP A 113 1.81 -11.50 -29.23
CA ASP A 113 1.47 -11.43 -30.65
C ASP A 113 0.57 -10.22 -30.95
N PHE A 114 0.70 -9.63 -32.15
CA PHE A 114 -0.04 -8.44 -32.55
C PHE A 114 -1.58 -8.60 -32.44
N ASP A 115 -2.09 -9.78 -32.73
CA ASP A 115 -3.52 -10.10 -32.65
C ASP A 115 -4.00 -10.25 -31.18
N GLU A 116 -3.10 -10.60 -30.27
CA GLU A 116 -3.37 -10.72 -28.82
C GLU A 116 -3.39 -9.36 -28.13
N MET A 117 -2.69 -8.35 -28.65
CA MET A 117 -2.71 -6.99 -28.11
C MET A 117 -4.11 -6.35 -28.06
N GLN A 118 -5.06 -6.86 -28.85
CA GLN A 118 -6.46 -6.40 -28.86
C GLN A 118 -7.36 -7.14 -27.87
N GLN A 119 -6.89 -8.24 -27.29
CA GLN A 119 -7.61 -9.05 -26.32
C GLN A 119 -7.39 -8.55 -24.90
N ARG A 120 -8.10 -9.13 -23.93
CA ARG A 120 -7.89 -8.86 -22.51
C ARG A 120 -6.87 -9.83 -21.92
N LEU A 121 -6.23 -9.45 -20.81
CA LEU A 121 -5.25 -10.31 -20.17
C LEU A 121 -5.87 -11.64 -19.71
N ASP A 122 -7.11 -11.63 -19.23
CA ASP A 122 -7.84 -12.84 -18.82
C ASP A 122 -8.13 -13.82 -19.97
N GLU A 123 -8.03 -13.35 -21.23
CA GLU A 123 -8.19 -14.17 -22.43
C GLU A 123 -6.85 -14.72 -22.93
N VAL A 124 -5.78 -13.92 -22.83
CA VAL A 124 -4.44 -14.23 -23.35
C VAL A 124 -3.62 -15.03 -22.33
N ASP A 125 -3.55 -14.57 -21.08
CA ASP A 125 -2.86 -15.24 -19.99
C ASP A 125 -3.73 -15.25 -18.71
N PRO A 126 -4.62 -16.26 -18.58
CA PRO A 126 -5.51 -16.37 -17.43
C PRO A 126 -4.79 -16.56 -16.08
N GLU A 127 -3.57 -17.09 -16.08
CA GLU A 127 -2.84 -17.34 -14.82
C GLU A 127 -2.19 -16.05 -14.33
N ILE A 128 -1.51 -15.29 -15.20
CA ILE A 128 -1.01 -13.96 -14.85
C ILE A 128 -2.17 -13.05 -14.44
N PHE A 129 -3.28 -13.07 -15.20
CA PHE A 129 -4.47 -12.31 -14.83
C PHE A 129 -4.92 -12.62 -13.41
N LYS A 130 -5.02 -13.90 -13.05
CA LYS A 130 -5.48 -14.31 -11.72
C LYS A 130 -4.52 -13.87 -10.61
N GLU A 131 -3.21 -13.88 -10.87
CA GLU A 131 -2.22 -13.38 -9.91
C GLU A 131 -2.40 -11.86 -9.69
N GLU A 132 -2.46 -11.09 -10.76
CA GLU A 132 -2.64 -9.63 -10.73
C GLU A 132 -3.98 -9.22 -10.14
N ASP A 133 -5.06 -9.91 -10.51
CA ASP A 133 -6.40 -9.67 -9.96
C ASP A 133 -6.45 -9.95 -8.46
N SER A 134 -5.81 -11.04 -8.01
CA SER A 134 -5.71 -11.36 -6.58
C SER A 134 -4.91 -10.32 -5.80
N TRP A 135 -3.87 -9.77 -6.41
CA TRP A 135 -3.06 -8.70 -5.84
C TRP A 135 -3.88 -7.41 -5.72
N ARG A 136 -4.57 -7.01 -6.79
CA ARG A 136 -5.50 -5.88 -6.81
C ARG A 136 -6.56 -6.00 -5.73
N MET A 137 -7.22 -7.16 -5.59
CA MET A 137 -8.24 -7.36 -4.56
C MET A 137 -7.69 -7.18 -3.13
N ARG A 138 -6.47 -7.67 -2.85
CA ARG A 138 -5.82 -7.43 -1.54
C ARG A 138 -5.56 -5.94 -1.29
N LEU A 139 -5.15 -5.19 -2.32
CA LEU A 139 -4.96 -3.75 -2.21
C LEU A 139 -6.28 -3.01 -1.99
N GLU A 140 -7.38 -3.45 -2.62
CA GLU A 140 -8.71 -2.89 -2.38
C GLU A 140 -9.18 -3.14 -0.93
N GLU A 141 -8.89 -4.31 -0.36
CA GLU A 141 -9.12 -4.58 1.06
C GLU A 141 -8.29 -3.66 1.96
N GLU A 142 -7.00 -3.48 1.65
CA GLU A 142 -6.12 -2.53 2.36
C GLU A 142 -6.70 -1.11 2.30
N TYR A 143 -7.13 -0.66 1.13
CA TYR A 143 -7.77 0.64 0.93
C TYR A 143 -8.98 0.83 1.86
N LEU A 144 -9.86 -0.17 1.94
CA LEU A 144 -11.04 -0.12 2.81
C LEU A 144 -10.66 -0.08 4.30
N GLN A 145 -9.60 -0.77 4.70
CA GLN A 145 -9.08 -0.72 6.08
C GLN A 145 -8.51 0.65 6.42
N LEU A 146 -7.69 1.24 5.54
CA LEU A 146 -7.15 2.59 5.71
C LEU A 146 -8.29 3.61 5.79
N HIS A 147 -9.27 3.53 4.90
CA HIS A 147 -10.42 4.43 4.88
C HIS A 147 -11.32 4.29 6.12
N ARG A 148 -11.40 3.10 6.72
CA ARG A 148 -12.08 2.89 8.00
C ARG A 148 -11.36 3.62 9.12
N TRP A 149 -10.03 3.54 9.19
CA TRP A 149 -9.24 4.25 10.19
C TRP A 149 -9.52 5.76 10.15
N PHE A 150 -9.53 6.39 8.97
CA PHE A 150 -9.84 7.82 8.83
C PHE A 150 -11.21 8.18 9.41
N ARG A 151 -12.22 7.35 9.13
CA ARG A 151 -13.58 7.54 9.65
C ARG A 151 -13.64 7.43 11.17
N GLU A 152 -12.99 6.41 11.74
CA GLU A 152 -12.97 6.15 13.18
C GLU A 152 -12.25 7.25 13.96
N HIS A 153 -11.24 7.89 13.35
CA HIS A 153 -10.45 8.96 13.97
C HIS A 153 -10.97 10.37 13.64
N GLY A 154 -12.06 10.49 12.87
CA GLY A 154 -12.65 11.78 12.50
C GLY A 154 -11.75 12.65 11.62
N VAL A 155 -10.79 12.04 10.91
CA VAL A 155 -9.85 12.73 10.03
C VAL A 155 -10.40 12.70 8.59
N PRO A 156 -10.42 13.82 7.86
CA PRO A 156 -10.82 13.83 6.46
C PRO A 156 -9.94 12.91 5.61
N VAL A 157 -10.57 12.13 4.74
CA VAL A 157 -9.86 11.31 3.77
C VAL A 157 -9.27 12.22 2.69
N PRO A 158 -7.96 12.16 2.42
CA PRO A 158 -7.33 12.90 1.32
C PRO A 158 -7.93 12.47 -0.02
N ASP A 159 -8.13 13.41 -0.94
CA ASP A 159 -8.68 13.17 -2.28
C ASP A 159 -9.88 12.20 -2.30
N PRO A 160 -11.06 12.66 -1.86
CA PRO A 160 -12.25 11.80 -1.78
C PRO A 160 -12.82 11.40 -3.15
N GLY A 161 -12.39 12.06 -4.24
CA GLY A 161 -12.86 11.76 -5.60
C GLY A 161 -12.18 10.52 -6.20
N TRP A 162 -10.98 10.19 -5.72
CA TRP A 162 -10.16 9.08 -6.23
C TRP A 162 -10.93 7.76 -6.36
N ARG A 163 -11.69 7.39 -5.33
CA ARG A 163 -12.42 6.11 -5.30
C ARG A 163 -13.40 5.98 -6.47
N SER A 164 -14.14 7.03 -6.77
CA SER A 164 -15.12 7.01 -7.86
C SER A 164 -14.44 6.86 -9.20
N GLN A 165 -13.36 7.60 -9.43
CA GLN A 165 -12.57 7.49 -10.67
C GLN A 165 -12.03 6.07 -10.86
N TYR A 166 -11.37 5.52 -9.83
CA TYR A 166 -10.83 4.16 -9.88
C TYR A 166 -11.91 3.11 -10.19
N VAL A 167 -13.09 3.20 -9.57
CA VAL A 167 -14.20 2.27 -9.83
C VAL A 167 -14.68 2.37 -11.28
N GLU A 168 -14.82 3.59 -11.81
CA GLU A 168 -15.21 3.82 -13.20
C GLU A 168 -14.20 3.18 -14.18
N ASP A 169 -12.90 3.33 -13.90
CA ASP A 169 -11.84 2.78 -14.75
C ASP A 169 -11.81 1.24 -14.72
N VAL A 170 -11.98 0.62 -13.54
CA VAL A 170 -12.07 -0.86 -13.42
C VAL A 170 -13.28 -1.42 -14.16
N VAL A 171 -14.44 -0.80 -14.01
CA VAL A 171 -15.68 -1.23 -14.69
C VAL A 171 -15.59 -1.02 -16.19
N ALA A 172 -14.96 0.07 -16.66
CA ALA A 172 -14.74 0.33 -18.08
C ALA A 172 -13.87 -0.75 -18.75
N LEU A 173 -12.95 -1.37 -18.00
CA LEU A 173 -12.16 -2.53 -18.44
C LEU A 173 -12.92 -3.86 -18.33
N GLY A 174 -14.12 -3.86 -17.76
CA GLY A 174 -14.95 -5.05 -17.62
C GLY A 174 -14.53 -5.98 -16.47
N TYR A 175 -13.88 -5.44 -15.44
CA TYR A 175 -13.51 -6.16 -14.22
C TYR A 175 -14.43 -5.80 -13.04
N THR A 176 -14.44 -6.63 -12.00
CA THR A 176 -15.18 -6.38 -10.75
C THR A 176 -14.29 -5.68 -9.72
N THR A 177 -14.88 -5.03 -8.72
CA THR A 177 -14.15 -4.34 -7.64
C THR A 177 -14.89 -4.46 -6.31
N LEU A 178 -14.15 -4.43 -5.20
CA LEU A 178 -14.67 -4.31 -3.85
C LEU A 178 -14.99 -2.85 -3.47
N LEU A 179 -14.54 -1.89 -4.28
CA LEU A 179 -14.66 -0.46 -4.00
C LEU A 179 -15.94 0.17 -4.56
N GLY A 180 -16.80 -0.57 -5.24
CA GLY A 180 -18.08 -0.12 -5.79
C GLY A 180 -18.97 -1.30 -6.17
N ASP A 181 -20.26 -1.04 -6.38
CA ASP A 181 -21.19 -1.97 -7.05
C ASP A 181 -21.03 -1.87 -8.58
#